data_AF-A0A849YXS9-F1
#
_entry.id   AF-A0A849YXS9-F1
#
_cell.length_a   1.000
_cell.length_b   1.000
_cell.length_c   1.000
_cell.angle_alpha   90.00
_cell.angle_beta   90.00
_cell.angle_gamma   90.00
#
_symmetry.space_group_name_H-M   'P 1'
#
loop_
_entity.id
_entity.type
_entity.pdbx_description
1 polymer ?
#
loop_
_entity_poly.entity_id
_entity_poly.type
_entity_poly.pdbx_seq_one_letter_code
_entity_poly.pdbx_strand_id
1 'polypeptide(L)'
;MEPRQSAKAAAESIADAECDREQRCGNIGQGRSFLTSNHCIQAKFQPISHELSDPDCSRNGVGNSDLNQCLEEIHGRNCGNVMTAGFWEEMMKCGSGDLCLE
;
A
#
# COMPACT_ATOMS: atom_id res chain seq x y z
N MET A 1 -7.43 14.66 18.02
CA MET A 1 -8.15 13.76 17.11
C MET A 1 -7.37 13.76 15.82
N GLU A 2 -6.58 12.72 15.59
CA GLU A 2 -5.93 12.56 14.28
C GLU A 2 -7.00 12.29 13.21
N PRO A 3 -6.83 12.82 11.98
CA PRO A 3 -7.67 12.42 10.88
C PRO A 3 -7.48 10.91 10.65
N ARG A 4 -8.60 10.21 10.43
CA ARG A 4 -8.62 8.76 10.22
C ARG A 4 -9.08 8.47 8.81
N GLN A 5 -8.42 7.52 8.16
CA GLN A 5 -8.88 6.96 6.90
C GLN A 5 -9.58 5.62 7.14
N SER A 6 -10.51 5.27 6.24
CA SER A 6 -11.04 3.90 6.22
C SER A 6 -9.97 2.97 5.68
N ALA A 7 -9.97 1.71 6.13
CA ALA A 7 -9.11 0.65 5.60
C ALA A 7 -9.10 0.61 4.07
N LYS A 8 -10.27 0.82 3.45
CA LYS A 8 -10.42 0.89 2.00
C LYS A 8 -9.71 2.10 1.38
N ALA A 9 -9.89 3.30 1.94
CA ALA A 9 -9.26 4.51 1.42
C ALA A 9 -7.73 4.49 1.59
N ALA A 10 -7.25 3.94 2.71
CA ALA A 10 -5.84 3.69 2.95
C ALA A 10 -5.28 2.68 1.94
N ALA A 11 -5.98 1.56 1.72
CA ALA A 11 -5.58 0.57 0.72
C ALA A 11 -5.51 1.15 -0.70
N GLU A 12 -6.47 2.00 -1.09
CA GLU A 12 -6.45 2.70 -2.38
C GLU A 12 -5.22 3.61 -2.48
N SER A 13 -4.92 4.40 -1.43
CA SER A 13 -3.78 5.32 -1.42
C SER A 13 -2.43 4.58 -1.51
N ILE A 14 -2.28 3.48 -0.77
CA ILE A 14 -1.05 2.66 -0.78
C ILE A 14 -0.88 2.00 -2.15
N ALA A 15 -1.96 1.43 -2.71
CA ALA A 15 -1.92 0.80 -4.03
C ALA A 15 -1.56 1.81 -5.13
N ASP A 16 -2.06 3.04 -5.03
CA ASP A 16 -1.74 4.12 -5.98
C ASP A 16 -0.26 4.51 -5.91
N ALA A 17 0.27 4.77 -4.71
CA ALA A 17 1.68 5.12 -4.51
C ALA A 17 2.65 4.01 -4.98
N GLU A 18 2.31 2.75 -4.70
CA GLU A 18 3.05 1.60 -5.20
C GLU A 18 3.05 1.56 -6.73
N CYS A 19 1.90 1.75 -7.36
CA CYS A 19 1.78 1.67 -8.81
C CYS A 19 2.41 2.87 -9.53
N ASP A 20 2.40 4.04 -8.91
CA ASP A 20 3.19 5.19 -9.37
C ASP A 20 4.69 4.87 -9.35
N ARG A 21 5.16 4.18 -8.30
CA ARG A 21 6.54 3.68 -8.26
C ARG A 21 6.79 2.68 -9.38
N GLU A 22 5.94 1.67 -9.56
CA GLU A 22 6.04 0.67 -10.64
C GLU A 22 6.07 1.32 -12.03
N GLN A 23 5.27 2.38 -12.23
CA GLN A 23 5.26 3.16 -13.46
C GLN A 23 6.59 3.88 -13.68
N ARG A 24 7.12 4.55 -12.64
CA ARG A 24 8.45 5.20 -12.69
C ARG A 24 9.56 4.18 -12.93
N CYS A 25 9.40 2.97 -12.42
CA CYS A 25 10.34 1.86 -12.59
C CYS A 25 10.20 1.13 -13.95
N GLY A 26 9.22 1.46 -14.76
CA GLY A 26 9.00 0.83 -16.08
C GLY A 26 8.44 -0.59 -16.01
N ASN A 27 7.75 -0.94 -14.93
CA ASN A 27 7.08 -2.22 -14.73
C ASN A 27 5.62 -2.23 -15.21
N ILE A 28 5.16 -1.13 -15.79
CA ILE A 28 3.82 -0.98 -16.36
C ILE A 28 3.92 -0.84 -17.87
N GLY A 29 3.21 -1.70 -18.58
CA GLY A 29 3.13 -1.71 -20.04
C GLY A 29 2.96 -3.12 -20.61
N GLN A 30 2.79 -3.19 -21.93
CA GLN A 30 2.61 -4.46 -22.62
C GLN A 30 3.87 -5.35 -22.44
N GLY A 31 3.68 -6.57 -21.90
CA GLY A 31 4.77 -7.50 -21.61
C GLY A 31 5.57 -7.21 -20.32
N ARG A 32 5.08 -6.31 -19.46
CA ARG A 32 5.64 -6.04 -18.13
C ARG A 32 4.85 -6.74 -17.03
N SER A 33 5.26 -6.57 -15.77
CA SER A 33 4.56 -7.12 -14.60
C SER A 33 3.10 -6.67 -14.52
N PHE A 34 2.80 -5.42 -14.94
CA PHE A 34 1.45 -4.89 -15.00
C PHE A 34 1.11 -4.37 -16.38
N LEU A 35 -0.09 -4.69 -16.88
CA LEU A 35 -0.52 -4.26 -18.21
C LEU A 35 -0.76 -2.73 -18.28
N THR A 36 -1.38 -2.17 -17.24
CA THR A 36 -1.73 -0.75 -17.10
C THR A 36 -1.63 -0.32 -15.63
N SER A 37 -1.58 0.98 -15.35
CA SER A 37 -1.58 1.50 -13.98
C SER A 37 -2.82 1.03 -13.20
N ASN A 38 -3.98 1.03 -13.85
CA ASN A 38 -5.20 0.50 -13.21
C ASN A 38 -5.11 -1.00 -12.91
N HIS A 39 -4.49 -1.80 -13.78
CA HIS A 39 -4.27 -3.23 -13.50
C HIS A 39 -3.32 -3.44 -12.31
N CYS A 40 -2.28 -2.62 -12.20
CA CYS A 40 -1.41 -2.61 -11.02
C CYS A 40 -2.19 -2.29 -9.76
N ILE A 41 -2.98 -1.20 -9.77
CA ILE A 41 -3.74 -0.75 -8.61
C ILE A 41 -4.69 -1.85 -8.15
N GLN A 42 -5.44 -2.46 -9.06
CA GLN A 42 -6.36 -3.56 -8.71
C GLN A 42 -5.62 -4.79 -8.14
N ALA A 43 -4.45 -5.13 -8.70
CA ALA A 43 -3.66 -6.26 -8.24
C ALA A 43 -3.05 -6.04 -6.85
N LYS A 44 -2.68 -4.79 -6.51
CA LYS A 44 -2.13 -4.41 -5.21
C LYS A 44 -3.23 -4.12 -4.18
N PHE A 45 -4.34 -3.51 -4.59
CA PHE A 45 -5.45 -3.13 -3.72
C PHE A 45 -6.08 -4.33 -3.02
N GLN A 46 -6.33 -5.44 -3.73
CA GLN A 46 -6.97 -6.63 -3.14
C GLN A 46 -6.20 -7.18 -1.92
N PRO A 47 -4.90 -7.49 -2.01
CA PRO A 47 -4.14 -8.00 -0.86
C PRO A 47 -4.03 -6.96 0.27
N ILE A 48 -3.80 -5.68 -0.05
CA ILE A 48 -3.70 -4.61 0.97
C ILE A 48 -5.03 -4.40 1.69
N SER A 49 -6.12 -4.35 0.94
CA SER A 49 -7.47 -4.19 1.51
C SER A 49 -7.84 -5.38 2.38
N HIS A 50 -7.42 -6.59 2.03
CA HIS A 50 -7.68 -7.78 2.84
C HIS A 50 -6.92 -7.73 4.18
N GLU A 51 -5.68 -7.26 4.16
CA GLU A 51 -4.87 -7.06 5.38
C GLU A 51 -5.43 -5.93 6.26
N LEU A 52 -5.79 -4.79 5.68
CA LEU A 52 -6.41 -3.68 6.41
C LEU A 52 -7.87 -3.96 6.81
N SER A 53 -8.49 -5.03 6.30
CA SER A 53 -9.79 -5.50 6.77
C SER A 53 -9.70 -6.24 8.11
N ASP A 54 -8.51 -6.30 8.72
CA ASP A 54 -8.34 -6.77 10.09
C ASP A 54 -9.36 -6.09 11.03
N PRO A 55 -10.03 -6.85 11.92
CA PRO A 55 -11.03 -6.32 12.85
C PRO A 55 -10.56 -5.09 13.65
N ASP A 56 -9.27 -4.97 13.94
CA ASP A 56 -8.72 -3.82 14.67
C ASP A 56 -8.75 -2.55 13.81
N CYS A 57 -8.33 -2.62 12.54
CA CYS A 57 -8.44 -1.51 11.59
C CYS A 57 -9.88 -1.18 11.22
N SER A 58 -10.75 -2.18 11.17
CA SER A 58 -12.16 -1.97 10.83
C SER A 58 -12.93 -1.22 11.93
N ARG A 59 -12.49 -1.32 13.20
CA ARG A 59 -13.10 -0.60 14.33
C ARG A 59 -12.55 0.80 14.53
N ASN A 60 -11.23 0.94 14.48
CA ASN A 60 -10.57 2.17 14.90
C ASN A 60 -10.10 3.04 13.72
N GLY A 61 -10.06 2.46 12.51
CA GLY A 61 -9.60 3.10 11.30
C GLY A 61 -8.08 3.17 11.21
N VAL A 62 -7.60 3.71 10.08
CA VAL A 62 -6.18 3.91 9.81
C VAL A 62 -5.76 5.32 10.21
N GLY A 63 -4.69 5.44 10.98
CA GLY A 63 -4.05 6.70 11.33
C GLY A 63 -3.52 7.40 10.07
N ASN A 64 -3.92 8.64 9.83
CA ASN A 64 -3.46 9.36 8.63
C ASN A 64 -1.97 9.73 8.72
N SER A 65 -1.43 9.96 9.92
CA SER A 65 0.01 10.22 10.10
C SER A 65 0.85 9.01 9.71
N ASP A 66 0.49 7.83 10.21
CA ASP A 66 1.18 6.56 9.92
C ASP A 66 1.03 6.17 8.45
N LEU A 67 -0.17 6.38 7.88
CA LEU A 67 -0.41 6.21 6.45
C LEU A 67 0.47 7.14 5.62
N ASN A 68 0.56 8.42 5.99
CA ASN A 68 1.33 9.39 5.21
C ASN A 68 2.84 9.09 5.28
N GLN A 69 3.34 8.67 6.44
CA GLN A 69 4.71 8.18 6.60
C GLN A 69 4.97 6.95 5.72
N CYS A 70 4.02 6.01 5.67
CA CYS A 70 4.09 4.85 4.78
C CYS A 70 4.20 5.27 3.30
N LEU A 71 3.34 6.19 2.87
CA LEU A 71 3.34 6.68 1.48
C LEU A 71 4.67 7.34 1.13
N GLU A 72 5.23 8.15 2.03
CA GLU A 72 6.56 8.76 1.85
C GLU A 72 7.67 7.69 1.70
N GLU A 73 7.63 6.62 2.51
CA GLU A 73 8.57 5.52 2.36
C GLU A 73 8.42 4.84 0.98
N ILE A 74 7.20 4.57 0.52
CA ILE A 74 6.93 3.96 -0.79
C ILE A 74 7.50 4.84 -1.92
N HIS A 75 7.29 6.16 -1.84
CA HIS A 75 7.84 7.11 -2.80
C HIS A 75 9.37 7.17 -2.80
N GLY A 76 10.01 6.95 -1.65
CA GLY A 76 11.46 6.94 -1.48
C GLY A 76 12.14 5.62 -1.86
N ARG A 77 11.40 4.51 -2.00
CA ARG A 77 11.95 3.18 -2.33
C ARG A 77 12.47 3.15 -3.77
N ASN A 78 13.69 2.66 -3.94
CA ASN A 78 14.32 2.48 -5.26
C ASN A 78 13.58 1.45 -6.12
N CYS A 79 13.76 1.55 -7.43
CA CYS A 79 13.27 0.61 -8.43
C CYS A 79 14.04 -0.72 -8.37
N GLY A 80 13.77 -1.50 -7.33
CA GLY A 80 14.25 -2.85 -7.13
C GLY A 80 13.06 -3.78 -6.90
N ASN A 81 13.10 -4.94 -7.54
CA ASN A 81 12.05 -5.93 -7.51
C ASN A 81 12.11 -6.70 -6.17
N VAL A 82 11.63 -6.08 -5.09
CA VAL A 82 11.27 -6.83 -3.88
C VAL A 82 9.90 -7.47 -4.14
N MET A 83 9.81 -8.34 -5.14
CA MET A 83 8.70 -9.27 -5.32
C MET A 83 9.00 -10.61 -4.61
N THR A 84 9.84 -10.57 -3.60
CA THR A 84 10.04 -11.68 -2.67
C THR A 84 9.08 -11.51 -1.50
N ALA A 85 8.72 -12.64 -0.88
CA ALA A 85 7.78 -12.72 0.24
C ALA A 85 8.09 -11.77 1.43
N GLY A 86 9.25 -11.11 1.45
CA GLY A 86 9.65 -10.08 2.41
C GLY A 86 9.17 -8.64 2.10
N PHE A 87 8.54 -8.36 0.95
CA PHE A 87 7.82 -7.09 0.74
C PHE A 87 6.75 -6.88 1.82
N TRP A 88 6.17 -7.97 2.33
CA TRP A 88 5.25 -7.99 3.45
C TRP A 88 5.93 -7.62 4.77
N GLU A 89 7.14 -8.11 5.05
CA GLU A 89 7.90 -7.74 6.26
C GLU A 89 8.37 -6.27 6.25
N GLU A 90 8.68 -5.71 5.08
CA GLU A 90 8.99 -4.28 4.93
C GLU A 90 7.75 -3.39 4.78
N MET A 91 6.60 -3.96 4.41
CA MET A 91 5.29 -3.33 4.58
C MET A 91 4.73 -3.51 5.98
N MET A 92 5.30 -4.34 6.87
CA MET A 92 4.82 -4.42 8.27
C MET A 92 5.02 -3.12 9.05
N LYS A 93 5.87 -2.19 8.58
CA LYS A 93 5.87 -0.79 9.05
C LYS A 93 4.61 0.00 8.67
N CYS A 94 3.94 -0.44 7.61
CA CYS A 94 2.61 -0.03 7.18
C CYS A 94 1.59 -1.15 7.42
N GLY A 95 1.88 -2.10 8.31
CA GLY A 95 1.00 -3.22 8.58
C GLY A 95 -0.19 -2.73 9.38
N SER A 96 -1.27 -3.51 9.41
CA SER A 96 -2.39 -3.26 10.32
C SER A 96 -1.92 -3.03 11.76
N GLY A 97 -0.86 -3.70 12.23
CA GLY A 97 -0.30 -3.48 13.56
C GLY A 97 0.26 -2.07 13.86
N ASP A 98 0.74 -1.31 12.85
CA ASP A 98 1.28 0.05 13.00
C ASP A 98 0.31 1.12 12.44
N LEU A 99 -0.54 0.77 11.48
CA LEU A 99 -1.51 1.68 10.85
C LEU A 99 -2.86 1.73 11.56
N CYS A 100 -3.31 0.61 12.14
CA CYS A 100 -4.58 0.58 12.84
C CYS A 100 -4.41 1.27 14.17
N LEU A 101 -5.28 2.24 14.45
CA LEU A 101 -5.33 2.84 15.77
C LEU A 101 -5.84 1.79 16.78
N GLU A 102 -5.29 1.76 17.99
CA GLU A 102 -5.84 0.98 19.12
C GLU A 102 -7.12 1.61 19.71
#